data_AF-A0A9D2BRL2-F1
#
_entry.id   AF-A0A9D2BRL2-F1
#
_cell.length_a   1.000
_cell.length_b   1.000
_cell.length_c   1.000
_cell.angle_alpha   90.00
_cell.angle_beta   90.00
_cell.angle_gamma   90.00
#
_symmetry.space_group_name_H-M   'P 1'
#
loop_
_entity.id
_entity.type
_entity.pdbx_description
1 polymer ?
#
loop_
_entity_poly.entity_id
_entity_poly.type
_entity_poly.pdbx_seq_one_letter_code
_entity_poly.pdbx_strand_id
1 'polypeptide(L)'
;MKRIVAFLLAAVIFILPLGAVDLYGELADASPSLMPASIGGDWTVVALARAGKLDKSLADTYYVNAVEYVAALDGVLHQSRYTEYSRLILALGAIGRDPRDVGGYDLVKPLGDFDAVIKQGMNGAAWALIALDSNGYQISYPTGVKNRTTRDKLIEHILGYQQEDGSFGGLEGSEAEYTAMALLALANYSDRDDVSDAIDRGVEYLSGAQGESGGFPSRWGESSEVTAYVIIALAKLGIEPDDERFTKDNSLYDNLESYRAGDGYAHVKSKLEYNRMATEQALLALAAVDRMQSGKNLLFDYSDVTPDTSEPSTTQGLSGKNPAVKVPSISGTVEFGDIGGENSHECLTAAEALASRGILTGYEDGSFRPDNSLTRAEFAAIIVRALGLTSGGKSSGFVDIASDAWYSEYVAAAVRYGLIEGVGSNKYDPDGTITREAAAVVVARAAKLCGFDTTRDSSAIRNSLSPFADYIKSSSWARESLAFCCDEGILDANALNLRPLDQVLRGETAMMIYALLSGAKLI
;
A
#
# COMPACT_ATOMS: atom_id res chain seq x y z
N MET A 1 -27.20 -41.91 -26.13
CA MET A 1 -26.95 -41.20 -27.40
C MET A 1 -26.13 -39.97 -27.09
N LYS A 2 -24.87 -39.91 -27.54
CA LYS A 2 -23.95 -38.78 -27.35
C LYS A 2 -24.49 -37.57 -28.13
N ARG A 3 -24.71 -36.42 -27.47
CA ARG A 3 -24.90 -35.14 -28.15
C ARG A 3 -23.62 -34.32 -27.95
N ILE A 4 -22.84 -34.25 -29.02
CA ILE A 4 -21.75 -33.29 -29.19
C ILE A 4 -22.43 -31.98 -29.59
N VAL A 5 -22.40 -30.99 -28.71
CA VAL A 5 -22.71 -29.60 -29.06
C VAL A 5 -21.36 -28.91 -29.23
N ALA A 6 -21.06 -28.53 -30.47
CA ALA A 6 -19.89 -27.75 -30.82
C ALA A 6 -20.14 -26.30 -30.40
N PHE A 7 -19.39 -25.81 -29.41
CA PHE A 7 -19.29 -24.38 -29.13
C PHE A 7 -18.33 -23.77 -30.15
N LEU A 8 -18.87 -22.92 -31.02
CA LEU A 8 -18.09 -21.92 -31.75
C LEU A 8 -17.88 -20.76 -30.77
N LEU A 9 -16.75 -20.74 -30.06
CA LEU A 9 -16.29 -19.54 -29.36
C LEU A 9 -15.89 -18.52 -30.43
N ALA A 10 -16.74 -17.52 -30.66
CA ALA A 10 -16.27 -16.24 -31.14
C ALA A 10 -15.58 -15.56 -29.94
N ALA A 11 -14.27 -15.75 -29.81
CA ALA A 11 -13.47 -14.99 -28.86
C ALA A 11 -13.48 -13.53 -29.31
N VAL A 12 -14.44 -12.74 -28.80
CA VAL A 12 -14.26 -11.30 -28.71
C VAL A 12 -13.17 -11.13 -27.66
N ILE A 13 -11.93 -10.94 -28.11
CA ILE A 13 -10.83 -10.54 -27.25
C ILE A 13 -11.20 -9.14 -26.77
N PHE A 14 -11.80 -9.05 -25.58
CA PHE A 14 -11.88 -7.80 -24.87
C PHE A 14 -10.45 -7.47 -24.45
N ILE A 15 -9.84 -6.53 -25.19
CA ILE A 15 -8.57 -5.96 -24.78
C ILE A 15 -8.91 -5.16 -23.52
N LEU A 16 -8.26 -5.45 -22.39
CA LEU A 16 -8.30 -4.58 -21.22
C LEU A 16 -8.29 -3.12 -21.68
N PRO A 17 -9.15 -2.25 -21.14
CA PRO A 17 -9.12 -0.84 -21.51
C PRO A 17 -7.67 -0.35 -21.38
N LEU A 18 -7.17 0.34 -22.41
CA LEU A 18 -5.77 0.80 -22.47
C LEU A 18 -5.32 1.46 -21.16
N GLY A 19 -6.25 2.14 -20.46
CA GLY A 19 -6.01 2.79 -19.17
C GLY A 19 -5.62 1.86 -18.01
N ALA A 20 -5.97 0.57 -18.02
CA ALA A 20 -5.54 -0.37 -16.98
C ALA A 20 -4.05 -0.68 -17.07
N VAL A 21 -3.51 -0.80 -18.29
CA VAL A 21 -2.07 -1.06 -18.53
C VAL A 21 -1.23 0.14 -18.09
N ASP A 22 -1.70 1.35 -18.37
CA ASP A 22 -1.04 2.58 -17.94
C ASP A 22 -1.08 2.71 -16.40
N LEU A 23 -2.21 2.36 -15.76
CA LEU A 23 -2.35 2.44 -14.31
C LEU A 23 -1.39 1.50 -13.54
N TYR A 24 -1.13 0.29 -14.04
CA TYR A 24 -0.10 -0.57 -13.41
C TYR A 24 1.31 0.01 -13.55
N GLY A 25 1.61 0.68 -14.67
CA GLY A 25 2.88 1.36 -14.87
C GLY A 25 3.02 2.55 -13.92
N GLU A 26 2.00 3.40 -13.87
CA GLU A 26 1.90 4.54 -12.94
C GLU A 26 2.05 4.09 -11.49
N LEU A 27 1.38 3.00 -11.08
CA LEU A 27 1.50 2.51 -9.71
C LEU A 27 2.90 1.95 -9.39
N ALA A 28 3.52 1.24 -10.33
CA ALA A 28 4.88 0.74 -10.16
C ALA A 28 5.88 1.90 -10.04
N ASP A 29 5.72 2.94 -10.86
CA ASP A 29 6.57 4.14 -10.84
C ASP A 29 6.32 5.01 -9.58
N ALA A 30 5.07 5.13 -9.14
CA ALA A 30 4.66 5.90 -7.96
C ALA A 30 4.98 5.20 -6.63
N SER A 31 5.30 3.90 -6.65
CA SER A 31 5.60 3.10 -5.47
C SER A 31 7.06 2.62 -5.44
N PRO A 32 8.07 3.54 -5.40
CA PRO A 32 9.49 3.16 -5.41
C PRO A 32 9.91 2.32 -4.19
N SER A 33 9.09 2.30 -3.13
CA SER A 33 9.16 1.33 -2.03
C SER A 33 7.75 0.80 -1.73
N LEU A 34 7.67 -0.53 -1.57
CA LEU A 34 6.47 -1.24 -1.12
C LEU A 34 6.70 -1.73 0.31
N MET A 35 5.75 -1.44 1.20
CA MET A 35 5.81 -1.84 2.60
C MET A 35 4.88 -3.04 2.87
N PRO A 36 5.24 -3.95 3.78
CA PRO A 36 4.41 -5.09 4.12
C PRO A 36 3.22 -4.72 5.03
N ALA A 37 2.20 -5.56 5.01
CA ALA A 37 1.06 -5.55 5.93
C ALA A 37 0.24 -4.24 5.89
N SER A 38 -0.38 -3.86 7.02
CA SER A 38 -1.15 -2.61 7.17
C SER A 38 -0.42 -1.34 6.73
N ILE A 39 0.92 -1.32 6.69
CA ILE A 39 1.71 -0.13 6.32
C ILE A 39 1.46 0.26 4.85
N GLY A 40 1.12 -0.71 3.99
CA GLY A 40 0.66 -0.49 2.62
C GLY A 40 1.62 -1.06 1.57
N GLY A 41 1.10 -1.97 0.73
CA GLY A 41 1.87 -2.55 -0.36
C GLY A 41 1.52 -3.99 -0.73
N ASP A 42 0.97 -4.79 0.19
CA ASP A 42 0.70 -6.22 -0.07
C ASP A 42 -0.18 -6.45 -1.31
N TRP A 43 -1.28 -5.70 -1.42
CA TRP A 43 -2.19 -5.81 -2.55
C TRP A 43 -1.60 -5.24 -3.83
N THR A 44 -0.82 -4.16 -3.74
CA THR A 44 -0.03 -3.64 -4.86
C THR A 44 0.95 -4.69 -5.39
N VAL A 45 1.66 -5.39 -4.50
CA VAL A 45 2.58 -6.48 -4.88
C VAL A 45 1.82 -7.57 -5.62
N VAL A 46 0.69 -8.03 -5.09
CA VAL A 46 -0.13 -9.05 -5.76
C VAL A 46 -0.61 -8.54 -7.12
N ALA A 47 -1.20 -7.36 -7.19
CA ALA A 47 -1.72 -6.80 -8.44
C ALA A 47 -0.63 -6.68 -9.51
N LEU A 48 0.52 -6.06 -9.18
CA LEU A 48 1.64 -5.89 -10.11
C LEU A 48 2.28 -7.23 -10.52
N ALA A 49 2.50 -8.15 -9.58
CA ALA A 49 3.08 -9.45 -9.89
C ALA A 49 2.15 -10.25 -10.82
N ARG A 50 0.85 -10.24 -10.54
CA ARG A 50 -0.13 -11.00 -11.30
C ARG A 50 -0.49 -10.35 -12.65
N ALA A 51 -0.29 -9.04 -12.79
CA ALA A 51 -0.30 -8.32 -14.06
C ALA A 51 1.02 -8.46 -14.87
N GLY A 52 2.07 -9.04 -14.30
CA GLY A 52 3.39 -9.17 -14.94
C GLY A 52 4.13 -7.83 -15.07
N LYS A 53 3.85 -6.89 -14.15
CA LYS A 53 4.39 -5.52 -14.13
C LYS A 53 5.32 -5.25 -12.96
N LEU A 54 5.43 -6.18 -12.00
CA LEU A 54 6.37 -6.07 -10.90
C LEU A 54 7.80 -6.41 -11.35
N ASP A 55 8.73 -5.46 -11.26
CA ASP A 55 10.13 -5.72 -11.53
C ASP A 55 10.84 -6.40 -10.35
N LYS A 56 11.98 -7.05 -10.63
CA LYS A 56 12.75 -7.81 -9.64
C LYS A 56 13.33 -6.95 -8.53
N SER A 57 13.74 -5.71 -8.82
CA SER A 57 14.29 -4.81 -7.82
C SER A 57 13.21 -4.42 -6.82
N LEU A 58 12.01 -4.11 -7.29
CA LEU A 58 10.88 -3.76 -6.44
C LEU A 58 10.40 -4.95 -5.60
N ALA A 59 10.36 -6.16 -6.19
CA ALA A 59 10.08 -7.39 -5.47
C ALA A 59 11.12 -7.69 -4.36
N ASP A 60 12.42 -7.47 -4.64
CA ASP A 60 13.48 -7.66 -3.64
C ASP A 60 13.42 -6.62 -2.51
N THR A 61 13.13 -5.36 -2.84
CA THR A 61 12.90 -4.31 -1.82
C THR A 61 11.73 -4.68 -0.91
N TYR A 62 10.59 -5.08 -1.49
CA TYR A 62 9.44 -5.52 -0.71
C TYR A 62 9.79 -6.71 0.20
N TYR A 63 10.50 -7.73 -0.31
CA TYR A 63 10.88 -8.89 0.49
C TYR A 63 11.79 -8.51 1.66
N VAL A 64 12.76 -7.61 1.46
CA VAL A 64 13.62 -7.10 2.54
C VAL A 64 12.79 -6.37 3.61
N ASN A 65 11.87 -5.51 3.20
CA ASN A 65 10.95 -4.84 4.12
C ASN A 65 10.06 -5.83 4.88
N ALA A 66 9.58 -6.89 4.23
CA ALA A 66 8.82 -7.96 4.85
C ALA A 66 9.66 -8.70 5.92
N VAL A 67 10.92 -9.03 5.63
CA VAL A 67 11.83 -9.66 6.60
C VAL A 67 12.07 -8.75 7.81
N GLU A 68 12.35 -7.46 7.58
CA GLU A 68 12.53 -6.49 8.68
C GLU A 68 11.26 -6.34 9.53
N TYR A 69 10.10 -6.23 8.88
CA TYR A 69 8.80 -6.08 9.55
C TYR A 69 8.46 -7.30 10.42
N VAL A 70 8.59 -8.51 9.86
CA VAL A 70 8.31 -9.76 10.57
C VAL A 70 9.26 -9.90 11.77
N ALA A 71 10.55 -9.59 11.59
CA ALA A 71 11.53 -9.64 12.66
C ALA A 71 11.24 -8.61 13.76
N ALA A 72 10.82 -7.39 13.40
CA ALA A 72 10.46 -6.35 14.36
C ALA A 72 9.26 -6.73 15.26
N LEU A 73 8.42 -7.65 14.79
CA LEU A 73 7.24 -8.14 15.50
C LEU A 73 7.46 -9.52 16.15
N ASP A 74 8.69 -10.03 16.17
CA ASP A 74 9.01 -11.39 16.63
C ASP A 74 8.13 -12.48 15.97
N GLY A 75 7.75 -12.27 14.70
CA GLY A 75 6.85 -13.14 13.95
C GLY A 75 5.37 -13.05 14.33
N VAL A 76 4.98 -12.18 15.28
CA VAL A 76 3.60 -12.00 15.74
C VAL A 76 2.98 -10.77 15.09
N LEU A 77 2.48 -10.92 13.87
CA LEU A 77 1.99 -9.79 13.06
C LEU A 77 0.81 -9.06 13.72
N HIS A 78 -0.11 -9.81 14.33
CA HIS A 78 -1.20 -9.23 15.13
C HIS A 78 -1.77 -10.23 16.12
N GLN A 79 -2.34 -9.72 17.23
CA GLN A 79 -2.95 -10.55 18.29
C GLN A 79 -4.36 -11.06 17.94
N SER A 80 -5.06 -10.33 17.07
CA SER A 80 -6.48 -10.58 16.74
C SER A 80 -6.84 -10.44 15.27
N ARG A 81 -5.92 -10.01 14.41
CA ARG A 81 -6.15 -9.76 12.98
C ARG A 81 -5.31 -10.74 12.18
N TYR A 82 -5.78 -11.97 12.11
CA TYR A 82 -5.03 -13.05 11.45
C TYR A 82 -5.03 -12.91 9.93
N THR A 83 -5.90 -12.05 9.38
CA THR A 83 -5.80 -11.58 8.00
C THR A 83 -4.46 -10.93 7.68
N GLU A 84 -3.72 -10.36 8.65
CA GLU A 84 -2.37 -9.84 8.40
C GLU A 84 -1.40 -10.94 7.94
N TYR A 85 -1.50 -12.15 8.49
CA TYR A 85 -0.73 -13.30 8.01
C TYR A 85 -1.17 -13.70 6.61
N SER A 86 -2.49 -13.83 6.38
CA SER A 86 -3.02 -14.22 5.08
C SER A 86 -2.61 -13.26 3.96
N ARG A 87 -2.66 -11.95 4.20
CA ARG A 87 -2.26 -10.91 3.25
C ARG A 87 -0.78 -11.00 2.90
N LEU A 88 0.10 -11.11 3.92
CA LEU A 88 1.53 -11.21 3.69
C LEU A 88 1.92 -12.54 3.02
N ILE A 89 1.25 -13.66 3.36
CA ILE A 89 1.42 -14.95 2.66
C ILE A 89 1.11 -14.81 1.17
N LEU A 90 0.02 -14.13 0.82
CA LEU A 90 -0.40 -13.94 -0.57
C LEU A 90 0.60 -13.08 -1.34
N ALA A 91 1.04 -11.96 -0.77
CA ALA A 91 2.03 -11.09 -1.41
C ALA A 91 3.38 -11.79 -1.61
N LEU A 92 3.88 -12.53 -0.61
CA LEU A 92 5.11 -13.31 -0.74
C LEU A 92 4.99 -14.44 -1.76
N GLY A 93 3.86 -15.15 -1.77
CA GLY A 93 3.56 -16.19 -2.75
C GLY A 93 3.53 -15.65 -4.18
N ALA A 94 2.96 -14.46 -4.39
CA ALA A 94 2.88 -13.83 -5.71
C ALA A 94 4.27 -13.50 -6.30
N ILE A 95 5.27 -13.25 -5.46
CA ILE A 95 6.66 -12.99 -5.86
C ILE A 95 7.57 -14.23 -5.76
N GLY A 96 7.00 -15.41 -5.47
CA GLY A 96 7.73 -16.67 -5.40
C GLY A 96 8.54 -16.89 -4.12
N ARG A 97 8.39 -16.03 -3.11
CA ARG A 97 9.06 -16.19 -1.80
C ARG A 97 8.24 -17.15 -0.93
N ASP A 98 8.93 -18.04 -0.22
CA ASP A 98 8.27 -19.01 0.66
C ASP A 98 7.86 -18.34 1.99
N PRO A 99 6.55 -18.19 2.27
CA PRO A 99 6.08 -17.55 3.50
C PRO A 99 6.32 -18.40 4.77
N ARG A 100 6.81 -19.64 4.62
CA ARG A 100 7.20 -20.50 5.75
C ARG A 100 8.62 -20.22 6.24
N ASP A 101 9.40 -19.41 5.50
CA ASP A 101 10.74 -18.99 5.88
C ASP A 101 10.98 -17.51 5.49
N VAL A 102 10.51 -16.62 6.36
CA VAL A 102 10.68 -15.16 6.21
C VAL A 102 11.53 -14.67 7.37
N GLY A 103 12.83 -14.52 7.13
CA GLY A 103 13.78 -14.16 8.19
C GLY A 103 13.84 -15.18 9.33
N GLY A 104 13.55 -16.45 9.06
CA GLY A 104 13.47 -17.52 10.07
C GLY A 104 12.10 -17.71 10.71
N TYR A 105 11.06 -16.98 10.27
CA TYR A 105 9.69 -17.11 10.76
C TYR A 105 8.79 -17.83 9.75
N ASP A 106 7.92 -18.72 10.27
CA ASP A 106 6.87 -19.40 9.49
C ASP A 106 5.55 -18.66 9.65
N LEU A 107 5.13 -17.92 8.62
CA LEU A 107 3.90 -17.13 8.63
C LEU A 107 2.64 -17.97 8.40
N VAL A 108 2.78 -19.19 7.86
CA VAL A 108 1.65 -20.11 7.66
C VAL A 108 1.26 -20.77 8.98
N LYS A 109 2.22 -21.03 9.85
CA LYS A 109 1.99 -21.69 11.14
C LYS A 109 0.96 -21.00 12.03
N PRO A 110 0.94 -19.67 12.22
CA PRO A 110 -0.13 -18.97 12.94
C PRO A 110 -1.55 -19.31 12.46
N LEU A 111 -1.75 -19.53 11.15
CA LEU A 111 -3.07 -19.92 10.61
C LEU A 111 -3.52 -21.33 11.04
N GLY A 112 -2.64 -22.11 11.69
CA GLY A 112 -2.99 -23.41 12.28
C GLY A 112 -3.84 -23.34 13.55
N ASP A 113 -3.98 -22.17 14.19
CA ASP A 113 -4.87 -21.95 15.33
C ASP A 113 -6.24 -21.44 14.88
N PHE A 114 -7.23 -22.33 14.87
CA PHE A 114 -8.55 -22.01 14.34
C PHE A 114 -9.26 -20.95 15.18
N ASP A 115 -9.14 -21.02 16.51
CA ASP A 115 -9.78 -20.05 17.41
C ASP A 115 -9.23 -18.64 17.19
N ALA A 116 -7.94 -18.54 16.82
CA ALA A 116 -7.32 -17.27 16.51
C ALA A 116 -7.70 -16.75 15.11
N VAL A 117 -7.75 -17.62 14.11
CA VAL A 117 -8.18 -17.30 12.74
C VAL A 117 -9.61 -16.75 12.71
N ILE A 118 -10.55 -17.38 13.42
CA ILE A 118 -11.96 -16.97 13.37
C ILE A 118 -12.31 -15.77 14.27
N LYS A 119 -11.33 -15.12 14.92
CA LYS A 119 -11.58 -13.89 15.69
C LYS A 119 -12.19 -12.76 14.85
N GLN A 120 -11.92 -12.77 13.54
CA GLN A 120 -12.52 -11.86 12.56
C GLN A 120 -13.77 -12.47 11.87
N GLY A 121 -14.36 -13.51 12.46
CA GLY A 121 -15.49 -14.26 11.90
C GLY A 121 -15.15 -14.90 10.56
N MET A 122 -16.14 -14.90 9.66
CA MET A 122 -16.00 -15.44 8.30
C MET A 122 -14.80 -14.84 7.55
N ASN A 123 -14.53 -13.55 7.70
CA ASN A 123 -13.45 -12.88 6.98
C ASN A 123 -12.08 -13.50 7.28
N GLY A 124 -11.81 -13.81 8.56
CA GLY A 124 -10.59 -14.49 8.96
C GLY A 124 -10.48 -15.88 8.35
N ALA A 125 -11.58 -16.64 8.33
CA ALA A 125 -11.60 -17.98 7.75
C ALA A 125 -11.42 -17.97 6.22
N ALA A 126 -12.11 -17.06 5.51
CA ALA A 126 -12.03 -16.91 4.06
C ALA A 126 -10.60 -16.58 3.60
N TRP A 127 -9.97 -15.57 4.19
CA TRP A 127 -8.59 -15.21 3.83
C TRP A 127 -7.57 -16.27 4.23
N ALA A 128 -7.75 -16.96 5.35
CA ALA A 128 -6.90 -18.09 5.70
C ALA A 128 -7.01 -19.23 4.68
N LEU A 129 -8.22 -19.53 4.20
CA LEU A 129 -8.44 -20.56 3.17
C LEU A 129 -7.79 -20.15 1.84
N ILE A 130 -8.00 -18.91 1.38
CA ILE A 130 -7.39 -18.37 0.16
C ILE A 130 -5.87 -18.41 0.26
N ALA A 131 -5.28 -17.95 1.36
CA ALA A 131 -3.84 -17.95 1.58
C ALA A 131 -3.25 -19.37 1.57
N LEU A 132 -3.88 -20.32 2.28
CA LEU A 132 -3.45 -21.72 2.31
C LEU A 132 -3.54 -22.39 0.93
N ASP A 133 -4.57 -22.09 0.16
CA ASP A 133 -4.81 -22.69 -1.15
C ASP A 133 -3.96 -22.07 -2.25
N SER A 134 -3.51 -20.82 -2.07
CA SER A 134 -2.78 -20.08 -3.09
C SER A 134 -1.59 -20.82 -3.67
N ASN A 135 -0.90 -21.63 -2.87
CA ASN A 135 0.16 -22.53 -3.34
C ASN A 135 0.06 -23.93 -2.70
N GLY A 136 -1.13 -24.34 -2.26
CA GLY A 136 -1.35 -25.63 -1.60
C GLY A 136 -0.53 -25.83 -0.32
N TYR A 137 -0.33 -24.77 0.46
CA TYR A 137 0.46 -24.82 1.69
C TYR A 137 -0.12 -25.85 2.68
N GLN A 138 0.79 -26.65 3.24
CA GLN A 138 0.47 -27.58 4.31
C GLN A 138 0.33 -26.80 5.62
N ILE A 139 -0.73 -27.10 6.37
CA ILE A 139 -1.00 -26.42 7.63
C ILE A 139 -0.04 -26.95 8.71
N SER A 140 0.86 -26.09 9.15
CA SER A 140 1.66 -26.28 10.36
C SER A 140 0.89 -25.76 11.58
N TYR A 141 1.15 -26.34 12.76
CA TYR A 141 0.43 -25.99 13.99
C TYR A 141 1.35 -25.32 15.02
N PRO A 142 0.93 -24.21 15.65
CA PRO A 142 1.60 -23.66 16.82
C PRO A 142 1.58 -24.67 17.98
N THR A 143 2.61 -24.61 18.82
CA THR A 143 2.73 -25.52 19.97
C THR A 143 1.57 -25.29 20.94
N GLY A 144 0.89 -26.36 21.35
CA GLY A 144 -0.18 -26.29 22.36
C GLY A 144 -1.56 -25.85 21.83
N VAL A 145 -1.73 -25.67 20.51
CA VAL A 145 -3.04 -25.36 19.90
C VAL A 145 -4.04 -26.47 20.19
N LYS A 146 -5.19 -26.07 20.73
CA LYS A 146 -6.30 -26.95 21.09
C LYS A 146 -7.25 -27.16 19.92
N ASN A 147 -7.63 -26.07 19.25
CA ASN A 147 -8.52 -26.11 18.10
C ASN A 147 -7.72 -25.91 16.81
N ARG A 148 -7.35 -27.02 16.19
CA ARG A 148 -6.54 -27.00 14.96
C ARG A 148 -7.38 -26.63 13.75
N THR A 149 -6.82 -25.76 12.91
CA THR A 149 -7.37 -25.43 11.59
C THR A 149 -7.25 -26.61 10.62
N THR A 150 -8.29 -26.77 9.80
CA THR A 150 -8.34 -27.64 8.62
C THR A 150 -9.12 -26.90 7.54
N ARG A 151 -8.89 -27.22 6.26
CA ARG A 151 -9.68 -26.65 5.15
C ARG A 151 -11.19 -26.89 5.34
N ASP A 152 -11.59 -28.10 5.70
CA ASP A 152 -13.01 -28.41 5.96
C ASP A 152 -13.62 -27.53 7.06
N LYS A 153 -12.96 -27.37 8.21
CA LYS A 153 -13.41 -26.43 9.25
C LYS A 153 -13.52 -24.98 8.76
N LEU A 154 -12.60 -24.50 7.92
CA LEU A 154 -12.69 -23.15 7.36
C LEU A 154 -13.91 -23.05 6.44
N ILE A 155 -14.11 -24.03 5.56
CA ILE A 155 -15.27 -24.12 4.65
C ILE A 155 -16.58 -24.17 5.44
N GLU A 156 -16.71 -25.08 6.39
CA GLU A 156 -17.90 -25.22 7.26
C GLU A 156 -18.19 -23.92 8.03
N HIS A 157 -17.15 -23.26 8.52
CA HIS A 157 -17.30 -21.97 9.18
C HIS A 157 -17.84 -20.92 8.23
N ILE A 158 -17.30 -20.81 7.01
CA ILE A 158 -17.77 -19.86 6.00
C ILE A 158 -19.22 -20.15 5.60
N LEU A 159 -19.55 -21.41 5.30
CA LEU A 159 -20.91 -21.84 4.94
C LEU A 159 -21.94 -21.50 6.04
N GLY A 160 -21.53 -21.55 7.32
CA GLY A 160 -22.37 -21.18 8.46
C GLY A 160 -22.79 -19.71 8.51
N TYR A 161 -22.21 -18.84 7.69
CA TYR A 161 -22.60 -17.42 7.57
C TYR A 161 -23.57 -17.14 6.43
N GLN A 162 -23.91 -18.15 5.60
CA GLN A 162 -24.89 -17.95 4.53
C GLN A 162 -26.29 -17.76 5.11
N GLN A 163 -26.98 -16.70 4.69
CA GLN A 163 -28.32 -16.33 5.11
C GLN A 163 -29.38 -17.01 4.24
N GLU A 164 -30.66 -16.86 4.60
CA GLU A 164 -31.77 -17.45 3.85
C GLU A 164 -31.89 -16.90 2.41
N ASP A 165 -31.56 -15.63 2.20
CA ASP A 165 -31.59 -14.96 0.89
C ASP A 165 -30.38 -15.27 -0.01
N GLY A 166 -29.45 -16.12 0.46
CA GLY A 166 -28.26 -16.53 -0.28
C GLY A 166 -27.04 -15.66 -0.04
N SER A 167 -27.19 -14.48 0.56
CA SER A 167 -26.07 -13.62 0.97
C SER A 167 -25.22 -14.28 2.05
N PHE A 168 -23.98 -13.83 2.20
CA PHE A 168 -23.16 -14.14 3.37
C PHE A 168 -23.05 -12.91 4.26
N GLY A 169 -23.28 -13.13 5.56
CA GLY A 169 -23.14 -12.09 6.58
C GLY A 169 -21.71 -11.97 7.12
N GLY A 170 -21.39 -10.82 7.69
CA GLY A 170 -20.15 -10.60 8.43
C GLY A 170 -20.36 -9.80 9.71
N LEU A 171 -19.28 -9.42 10.37
CA LEU A 171 -19.34 -8.64 11.62
C LEU A 171 -19.56 -7.14 11.34
N GLU A 172 -19.00 -6.61 10.23
CA GLU A 172 -19.02 -5.19 9.84
C GLU A 172 -18.84 -5.05 8.32
N GLY A 173 -19.77 -4.49 7.55
CA GLY A 173 -19.59 -4.27 6.10
C GLY A 173 -20.85 -4.53 5.27
N SER A 174 -20.72 -4.51 3.94
CA SER A 174 -21.84 -4.81 3.03
C SER A 174 -22.01 -6.32 2.83
N GLU A 175 -23.25 -6.78 2.73
CA GLU A 175 -23.59 -8.18 2.46
C GLU A 175 -23.03 -8.65 1.09
N ALA A 176 -22.94 -7.75 0.10
CA ALA A 176 -22.36 -8.04 -1.20
C ALA A 176 -20.85 -8.33 -1.13
N GLU A 177 -20.09 -7.54 -0.37
CA GLU A 177 -18.65 -7.76 -0.19
C GLU A 177 -18.38 -9.11 0.50
N TYR A 178 -19.10 -9.39 1.58
CA TYR A 178 -18.97 -10.65 2.30
C TYR A 178 -19.37 -11.85 1.45
N THR A 179 -20.42 -11.72 0.65
CA THR A 179 -20.82 -12.74 -0.32
C THR A 179 -19.70 -12.97 -1.33
N ALA A 180 -19.15 -11.92 -1.93
CA ALA A 180 -18.04 -12.04 -2.89
C ALA A 180 -16.80 -12.71 -2.28
N MET A 181 -16.42 -12.34 -1.06
CA MET A 181 -15.29 -12.97 -0.36
C MET A 181 -15.53 -14.46 -0.06
N ALA A 182 -16.74 -14.82 0.36
CA ALA A 182 -17.11 -16.21 0.59
C ALA A 182 -17.04 -17.02 -0.71
N LEU A 183 -17.61 -16.51 -1.80
CA LEU A 183 -17.56 -17.14 -3.12
C LEU A 183 -16.12 -17.33 -3.60
N LEU A 184 -15.28 -16.30 -3.46
CA LEU A 184 -13.87 -16.35 -3.80
C LEU A 184 -13.13 -17.47 -3.05
N ALA A 185 -13.35 -17.60 -1.74
CA ALA A 185 -12.71 -18.61 -0.90
C ALA A 185 -13.23 -20.03 -1.20
N LEU A 186 -14.52 -20.17 -1.50
CA LEU A 186 -15.18 -21.45 -1.72
C LEU A 186 -15.01 -22.01 -3.13
N ALA A 187 -14.65 -21.18 -4.12
CA ALA A 187 -14.62 -21.55 -5.54
C ALA A 187 -13.78 -22.80 -5.87
N ASN A 188 -12.70 -23.08 -5.13
CA ASN A 188 -11.88 -24.29 -5.33
C ASN A 188 -12.57 -25.60 -4.88
N TYR A 189 -13.73 -25.50 -4.22
CA TYR A 189 -14.43 -26.61 -3.58
C TYR A 189 -15.84 -26.84 -4.15
N SER A 190 -16.13 -26.28 -5.33
CA SER A 190 -17.42 -26.41 -6.02
C SER A 190 -17.81 -27.85 -6.39
N ASP A 191 -16.86 -28.80 -6.35
CA ASP A 191 -17.15 -30.23 -6.49
C ASP A 191 -17.93 -30.82 -5.29
N ARG A 192 -18.02 -30.11 -4.16
CA ARG A 192 -18.89 -30.49 -3.03
C ARG A 192 -20.29 -29.93 -3.24
N ASP A 193 -21.31 -30.77 -3.13
CA ASP A 193 -22.72 -30.37 -3.30
C ASP A 193 -23.12 -29.17 -2.41
N ASP A 194 -22.73 -29.20 -1.13
CA ASP A 194 -23.05 -28.13 -0.18
C ASP A 194 -22.38 -26.79 -0.52
N VAL A 195 -21.16 -26.84 -1.07
CA VAL A 195 -20.43 -25.66 -1.52
C VAL A 195 -20.99 -25.16 -2.86
N SER A 196 -21.30 -26.05 -3.80
CA SER A 196 -21.90 -25.68 -5.08
C SER A 196 -23.24 -24.97 -4.88
N ASP A 197 -24.12 -25.54 -4.05
CA ASP A 197 -25.43 -24.94 -3.72
C ASP A 197 -25.26 -23.56 -3.07
N ALA A 198 -24.27 -23.41 -2.19
CA ALA A 198 -23.98 -22.13 -1.55
C ALA A 198 -23.43 -21.10 -2.56
N ILE A 199 -22.57 -21.52 -3.50
CA ILE A 199 -22.04 -20.66 -4.56
C ILE A 199 -23.17 -20.16 -5.45
N ASP A 200 -24.05 -21.05 -5.92
CA ASP A 200 -25.16 -20.69 -6.81
C ASP A 200 -26.09 -19.66 -6.16
N ARG A 201 -26.46 -19.87 -4.90
CA ARG A 201 -27.28 -18.93 -4.12
C ARG A 201 -26.59 -17.59 -3.89
N GLY A 202 -25.28 -17.59 -3.65
CA GLY A 202 -24.51 -16.35 -3.50
C GLY A 202 -24.41 -15.56 -4.79
N VAL A 203 -24.22 -16.23 -5.94
CA VAL A 203 -24.22 -15.58 -7.26
C VAL A 203 -25.60 -15.01 -7.59
N GLU A 204 -26.68 -15.75 -7.29
CA GLU A 204 -28.06 -15.25 -7.45
C GLU A 204 -28.32 -14.02 -6.60
N TYR A 205 -27.89 -14.04 -5.32
CA TYR A 205 -27.99 -12.90 -4.43
C TYR A 205 -27.26 -11.67 -5.00
N LEU A 206 -25.99 -11.81 -5.41
CA LEU A 206 -25.22 -10.68 -5.95
C LEU A 206 -25.89 -10.10 -7.21
N SER A 207 -26.38 -10.94 -8.12
CA SER A 207 -27.10 -10.48 -9.32
C SER A 207 -28.36 -9.68 -8.97
N GLY A 208 -29.08 -10.09 -7.92
CA GLY A 208 -30.26 -9.39 -7.42
C GLY A 208 -29.95 -8.12 -6.63
N ALA A 209 -28.81 -8.07 -5.95
CA ALA A 209 -28.38 -6.95 -5.11
C ALA A 209 -27.78 -5.78 -5.91
N GLN A 210 -27.31 -6.01 -7.13
CA GLN A 210 -26.73 -4.97 -7.98
C GLN A 210 -27.76 -3.90 -8.35
N GLY A 211 -27.43 -2.62 -8.10
CA GLY A 211 -28.25 -1.46 -8.45
C GLY A 211 -28.10 -0.99 -9.90
N GLU A 212 -28.90 0.00 -10.30
CA GLU A 212 -28.87 0.60 -11.65
C GLU A 212 -27.50 1.20 -12.00
N SER A 213 -26.76 1.68 -11.01
CA SER A 213 -25.40 2.20 -11.15
C SER A 213 -24.36 1.14 -11.55
N GLY A 214 -24.74 -0.14 -11.56
CA GLY A 214 -23.84 -1.30 -11.69
C GLY A 214 -23.10 -1.67 -10.39
N GLY A 215 -23.26 -0.87 -9.32
CA GLY A 215 -22.65 -1.08 -8.00
C GLY A 215 -23.58 -1.77 -7.02
N PHE A 216 -23.14 -1.86 -5.76
CA PHE A 216 -23.84 -2.58 -4.69
C PHE A 216 -24.20 -1.64 -3.55
N PRO A 217 -25.49 -1.27 -3.41
CA PRO A 217 -25.94 -0.41 -2.32
C PRO A 217 -25.66 -1.05 -0.95
N SER A 218 -25.21 -0.24 0.00
CA SER A 218 -25.06 -0.64 1.40
C SER A 218 -25.60 0.44 2.34
N ARG A 219 -25.64 0.16 3.64
CA ARG A 219 -25.98 1.15 4.68
C ARG A 219 -25.10 2.42 4.59
N TRP A 220 -23.88 2.29 4.10
CA TRP A 220 -22.88 3.37 4.03
C TRP A 220 -22.71 3.95 2.62
N GLY A 221 -23.53 3.48 1.67
CA GLY A 221 -23.43 3.83 0.25
C GLY A 221 -22.67 2.80 -0.57
N GLU A 222 -22.55 3.06 -1.86
CA GLU A 222 -21.77 2.22 -2.78
C GLU A 222 -20.29 2.63 -2.75
N SER A 223 -19.40 1.65 -2.77
CA SER A 223 -17.95 1.88 -2.85
C SER A 223 -17.30 1.04 -3.95
N SER A 224 -16.15 1.49 -4.45
CA SER A 224 -15.40 0.80 -5.50
C SER A 224 -14.87 -0.56 -5.05
N GLU A 225 -14.49 -0.68 -3.77
CA GLU A 225 -13.99 -1.91 -3.14
C GLU A 225 -15.00 -3.06 -3.24
N VAL A 226 -16.29 -2.79 -3.03
CA VAL A 226 -17.32 -3.83 -3.09
C VAL A 226 -17.46 -4.35 -4.52
N THR A 227 -17.54 -3.45 -5.50
CA THR A 227 -17.56 -3.79 -6.92
C THR A 227 -16.30 -4.56 -7.32
N ALA A 228 -15.12 -4.15 -6.83
CA ALA A 228 -13.86 -4.83 -7.09
C ALA A 228 -13.86 -6.28 -6.57
N TYR A 229 -14.29 -6.52 -5.33
CA TYR A 229 -14.37 -7.89 -4.79
C TYR A 229 -15.38 -8.76 -5.55
N VAL A 230 -16.52 -8.21 -5.96
CA VAL A 230 -17.47 -8.94 -6.79
C VAL A 230 -16.84 -9.35 -8.12
N ILE A 231 -16.12 -8.45 -8.80
CA ILE A 231 -15.39 -8.77 -10.03
C ILE A 231 -14.36 -9.88 -9.79
N ILE A 232 -13.56 -9.82 -8.71
CA ILE A 232 -12.56 -10.84 -8.38
C ILE A 232 -13.23 -12.21 -8.17
N ALA A 233 -14.34 -12.25 -7.44
CA ALA A 233 -15.07 -13.47 -7.15
C ALA A 233 -15.69 -14.09 -8.42
N LEU A 234 -16.33 -13.28 -9.26
CA LEU A 234 -16.91 -13.75 -10.52
C LEU A 234 -15.82 -14.26 -11.48
N ALA A 235 -14.69 -13.55 -11.57
CA ALA A 235 -13.56 -14.00 -12.37
C ALA A 235 -13.01 -15.34 -11.88
N LYS A 236 -12.98 -15.57 -10.55
CA LYS A 236 -12.58 -16.86 -9.97
C LYS A 236 -13.55 -17.98 -10.33
N LEU A 237 -14.84 -17.68 -10.44
CA LEU A 237 -15.91 -18.61 -10.84
C LEU A 237 -16.02 -18.81 -12.37
N GLY A 238 -15.20 -18.11 -13.17
CA GLY A 238 -15.29 -18.16 -14.63
C GLY A 238 -16.51 -17.43 -15.20
N ILE A 239 -17.07 -16.49 -14.44
CA ILE A 239 -18.18 -15.63 -14.87
C ILE A 239 -17.58 -14.31 -15.34
N GLU A 240 -17.85 -13.93 -16.59
CA GLU A 240 -17.38 -12.67 -17.15
C GLU A 240 -18.06 -11.48 -16.45
N PRO A 241 -17.36 -10.35 -16.25
CA PRO A 241 -17.95 -9.21 -15.55
C PRO A 241 -19.05 -8.47 -16.33
N ASP A 242 -19.19 -8.73 -17.64
CA ASP A 242 -20.27 -8.24 -18.50
C ASP A 242 -21.40 -9.27 -18.67
N ASP A 243 -21.40 -10.36 -17.88
CA ASP A 243 -22.51 -11.32 -17.82
C ASP A 243 -23.84 -10.57 -17.60
N GLU A 244 -24.86 -10.95 -18.36
CA GLU A 244 -26.16 -10.27 -18.39
C GLU A 244 -26.81 -10.20 -16.98
N ARG A 245 -26.48 -11.14 -16.09
CA ARG A 245 -26.92 -11.13 -14.68
C ARG A 245 -26.36 -9.95 -13.88
N PHE A 246 -25.20 -9.44 -14.29
CA PHE A 246 -24.42 -8.38 -13.64
C PHE A 246 -24.33 -7.09 -14.49
N THR A 247 -25.27 -6.93 -15.42
CA THR A 247 -25.43 -5.71 -16.21
C THR A 247 -26.84 -5.18 -16.00
N LYS A 248 -26.97 -4.03 -15.30
CA LYS A 248 -28.23 -3.27 -15.20
C LYS A 248 -28.20 -2.14 -16.24
N ASP A 249 -28.40 -0.90 -15.82
CA ASP A 249 -28.12 0.24 -16.70
C ASP A 249 -26.62 0.42 -16.94
N ASN A 250 -25.79 -0.04 -16.00
CA ASN A 250 -24.33 -0.06 -16.09
C ASN A 250 -23.80 -1.46 -15.72
N SER A 251 -22.65 -1.83 -16.28
CA SER A 251 -21.90 -3.04 -15.88
C SER A 251 -21.09 -2.82 -14.59
N LEU A 252 -20.53 -3.91 -14.06
CA LEU A 252 -19.55 -3.84 -12.96
C LEU A 252 -18.33 -2.98 -13.32
N TYR A 253 -17.89 -3.03 -14.59
CA TYR A 253 -16.77 -2.22 -15.06
C TYR A 253 -17.10 -0.75 -15.19
N ASP A 254 -18.26 -0.42 -15.77
CA ASP A 254 -18.73 0.96 -15.86
C ASP A 254 -18.84 1.57 -14.46
N ASN A 255 -19.35 0.79 -13.49
CA ASN A 255 -19.40 1.19 -12.11
C ASN A 255 -17.99 1.43 -11.54
N LEU A 256 -17.07 0.47 -11.63
CA LEU A 256 -15.72 0.60 -11.08
C LEU A 256 -14.98 1.80 -11.68
N GLU A 257 -15.04 1.98 -13.00
CA GLU A 257 -14.37 3.07 -13.70
C GLU A 257 -14.94 4.45 -13.34
N SER A 258 -16.21 4.52 -12.94
CA SER A 258 -16.79 5.78 -12.44
C SER A 258 -16.19 6.29 -11.12
N TYR A 259 -15.35 5.47 -10.45
CA TYR A 259 -14.57 5.88 -9.26
C TYR A 259 -13.15 6.34 -9.59
N ARG A 260 -12.76 6.45 -10.86
CA ARG A 260 -11.41 6.90 -11.25
C ARG A 260 -11.09 8.26 -10.61
N ALA A 261 -9.95 8.37 -9.92
CA ALA A 261 -9.50 9.58 -9.24
C ALA A 261 -7.98 9.72 -9.34
N GLY A 262 -7.52 10.68 -10.15
CA GLY A 262 -6.10 10.80 -10.51
C GLY A 262 -5.56 9.49 -11.09
N ASP A 263 -4.40 9.07 -10.61
CA ASP A 263 -3.71 7.84 -11.02
C ASP A 263 -4.21 6.62 -10.21
N GLY A 264 -5.50 6.59 -9.87
CA GLY A 264 -6.07 5.54 -9.02
C GLY A 264 -7.59 5.55 -8.97
N TYR A 265 -8.13 5.07 -7.86
CA TYR A 265 -9.56 4.98 -7.57
C TYR A 265 -9.90 5.61 -6.23
N ALA A 266 -11.11 6.17 -6.15
CA ALA A 266 -11.71 6.67 -4.94
C ALA A 266 -12.53 5.59 -4.21
N HIS A 267 -12.68 5.74 -2.90
CA HIS A 267 -13.57 4.89 -2.09
C HIS A 267 -15.05 5.12 -2.46
N VAL A 268 -15.49 6.38 -2.47
CA VAL A 268 -16.89 6.79 -2.69
C VAL A 268 -17.01 7.93 -3.70
N LYS A 269 -18.10 7.96 -4.46
CA LYS A 269 -18.36 9.01 -5.49
C LYS A 269 -18.57 10.41 -4.91
N SER A 270 -18.97 10.53 -3.65
CA SER A 270 -19.13 11.81 -2.98
C SER A 270 -17.78 12.49 -2.66
N LYS A 271 -16.69 11.71 -2.66
CA LYS A 271 -15.31 12.15 -2.44
C LYS A 271 -14.41 11.47 -3.48
N LEU A 272 -14.45 11.97 -4.72
CA LEU A 272 -13.63 11.48 -5.84
C LEU A 272 -12.16 11.92 -5.69
N GLU A 273 -11.51 11.38 -4.68
CA GLU A 273 -10.10 11.60 -4.34
C GLU A 273 -9.40 10.24 -4.26
N TYR A 274 -8.10 10.21 -4.55
CA TYR A 274 -7.29 9.00 -4.47
C TYR A 274 -7.43 8.33 -3.10
N ASN A 275 -7.76 7.05 -3.10
CA ASN A 275 -7.73 6.21 -1.92
C ASN A 275 -6.86 4.98 -2.22
N ARG A 276 -5.87 4.73 -1.35
CA ARG A 276 -4.91 3.64 -1.54
C ARG A 276 -5.60 2.29 -1.59
N MET A 277 -6.48 1.99 -0.63
CA MET A 277 -7.16 0.69 -0.53
C MET A 277 -8.09 0.47 -1.73
N ALA A 278 -8.87 1.48 -2.10
CA ALA A 278 -9.72 1.45 -3.29
C ALA A 278 -8.90 1.16 -4.55
N THR A 279 -7.77 1.86 -4.71
CA THR A 279 -6.87 1.69 -5.86
C THR A 279 -6.28 0.28 -5.90
N GLU A 280 -5.74 -0.19 -4.79
CA GLU A 280 -5.17 -1.53 -4.65
C GLU A 280 -6.18 -2.63 -5.02
N GLN A 281 -7.40 -2.54 -4.50
CA GLN A 281 -8.43 -3.56 -4.74
C GLN A 281 -9.02 -3.48 -6.16
N ALA A 282 -9.22 -2.29 -6.70
CA ALA A 282 -9.62 -2.12 -8.10
C ALA A 282 -8.60 -2.75 -9.05
N LEU A 283 -7.29 -2.58 -8.77
CA LEU A 283 -6.23 -3.19 -9.54
C LEU A 283 -6.18 -4.71 -9.41
N LEU A 284 -6.46 -5.27 -8.22
CA LEU A 284 -6.64 -6.71 -8.07
C LEU A 284 -7.79 -7.22 -8.96
N ALA A 285 -8.90 -6.49 -9.03
CA ALA A 285 -10.03 -6.84 -9.90
C ALA A 285 -9.66 -6.83 -11.38
N LEU A 286 -8.97 -5.80 -11.84
CA LEU A 286 -8.48 -5.73 -13.22
C LEU A 286 -7.49 -6.88 -13.53
N ALA A 287 -6.60 -7.22 -12.59
CA ALA A 287 -5.66 -8.33 -12.75
C ALA A 287 -6.38 -9.69 -12.76
N ALA A 288 -7.44 -9.85 -11.96
CA ALA A 288 -8.23 -11.08 -11.94
C ALA A 288 -8.86 -11.35 -13.31
N VAL A 289 -9.43 -10.32 -13.94
CA VAL A 289 -10.10 -10.50 -15.22
C VAL A 289 -9.12 -10.66 -16.38
N ASP A 290 -8.02 -9.89 -16.41
CA ASP A 290 -6.94 -10.11 -17.40
C ASP A 290 -6.52 -11.59 -17.44
N ARG A 291 -6.32 -12.15 -16.25
CA ARG A 291 -5.84 -13.52 -16.11
C ARG A 291 -6.89 -14.54 -16.54
N MET A 292 -8.15 -14.34 -16.16
CA MET A 292 -9.26 -15.17 -16.63
C MET A 292 -9.37 -15.15 -18.16
N GLN A 293 -9.43 -13.96 -18.76
CA GLN A 293 -9.60 -13.79 -20.22
C GLN A 293 -8.38 -14.27 -21.02
N SER A 294 -7.19 -14.16 -20.43
CA SER A 294 -5.94 -14.66 -21.03
C SER A 294 -5.72 -16.16 -20.80
N GLY A 295 -6.59 -16.86 -20.06
CA GLY A 295 -6.43 -18.26 -19.71
C GLY A 295 -5.19 -18.55 -18.85
N LYS A 296 -4.70 -17.55 -18.10
CA LYS A 296 -3.63 -17.70 -17.11
C LYS A 296 -4.22 -18.26 -15.81
N ASN A 297 -3.38 -18.79 -14.90
CA ASN A 297 -3.83 -19.17 -13.56
C ASN A 297 -4.54 -17.98 -12.88
N LEU A 298 -5.59 -18.23 -12.12
CA LEU A 298 -6.43 -17.17 -11.55
C LEU A 298 -5.67 -16.33 -10.51
N LEU A 299 -6.22 -15.17 -10.10
CA LEU A 299 -5.50 -14.13 -9.34
C LEU A 299 -4.64 -14.68 -8.19
N PHE A 300 -5.21 -15.52 -7.33
CA PHE A 300 -4.56 -16.10 -6.15
C PHE A 300 -4.07 -17.55 -6.33
N ASP A 301 -4.10 -18.12 -7.54
CA ASP A 301 -3.52 -19.44 -7.82
C ASP A 301 -2.06 -19.29 -8.27
N TYR A 302 -1.13 -19.55 -7.37
CA TYR A 302 0.31 -19.39 -7.57
C TYR A 302 1.02 -20.67 -7.98
N SER A 303 0.29 -21.70 -8.42
CA SER A 303 0.91 -22.92 -8.95
C SER A 303 1.75 -22.69 -10.22
N ASP A 304 1.58 -21.54 -10.88
CA ASP A 304 2.40 -21.07 -12.00
C ASP A 304 3.61 -20.21 -11.58
N VAL A 305 3.71 -19.81 -10.31
CA VAL A 305 4.79 -18.92 -9.84
C VAL A 305 6.06 -19.74 -9.60
N THR A 306 7.17 -19.28 -10.19
CA THR A 306 8.48 -19.90 -9.98
C THR A 306 9.03 -19.51 -8.60
N PRO A 307 9.45 -20.48 -7.76
CA PRO A 307 10.09 -20.16 -6.49
C PRO A 307 11.34 -19.30 -6.65
N ASP A 308 11.43 -18.22 -5.87
CA ASP A 308 12.60 -17.36 -5.80
C ASP A 308 13.35 -17.61 -4.47
N THR A 309 14.48 -18.30 -4.58
CA THR A 309 15.42 -18.53 -3.46
C THR A 309 16.69 -17.70 -3.60
N SER A 310 16.71 -16.70 -4.50
CA SER A 310 17.88 -15.84 -4.66
C SER A 310 18.02 -14.90 -3.46
N GLU A 311 19.26 -14.64 -3.04
CA GLU A 311 19.51 -13.55 -2.09
C GLU A 311 19.00 -12.24 -2.70
N PRO A 312 18.20 -11.43 -1.98
CA PRO A 312 17.67 -10.19 -2.52
C PRO A 312 18.82 -9.26 -2.90
N SER A 313 18.80 -8.76 -4.13
CA SER A 313 19.86 -7.88 -4.64
C SER A 313 19.64 -6.45 -4.17
N THR A 314 19.69 -6.21 -2.85
CA THR A 314 19.51 -4.87 -2.28
C THR A 314 20.86 -4.33 -1.78
N THR A 315 21.48 -3.45 -2.56
CA THR A 315 22.38 -2.46 -1.96
C THR A 315 21.51 -1.43 -1.26
N GLN A 316 21.44 -1.47 0.07
CA GLN A 316 20.80 -0.41 0.86
C GLN A 316 21.55 0.91 0.64
N GLY A 317 20.98 1.80 -0.17
CA GLY A 317 21.58 3.09 -0.51
C GLY A 317 22.16 3.16 -1.92
N LEU A 318 22.10 4.35 -2.51
CA LEU A 318 22.78 4.68 -3.76
C LEU A 318 24.32 4.65 -3.61
N SER A 319 25.00 4.51 -4.74
CA SER A 319 26.45 4.70 -4.81
C SER A 319 26.83 6.09 -4.32
N GLY A 320 27.90 6.19 -3.53
CA GLY A 320 28.34 7.47 -2.97
C GLY A 320 27.57 7.94 -1.72
N LYS A 321 26.60 7.15 -1.23
CA LYS A 321 25.96 7.41 0.08
C LYS A 321 26.99 7.62 1.17
N ASN A 322 26.78 8.65 1.99
CA ASN A 322 27.60 8.92 3.15
C ASN A 322 27.50 7.76 4.17
N PRO A 323 28.61 7.18 4.66
CA PRO A 323 28.59 6.07 5.63
C PRO A 323 27.90 6.38 6.97
N ALA A 324 27.69 7.66 7.30
CA ALA A 324 26.94 8.08 8.47
C ALA A 324 25.42 7.87 8.32
N VAL A 325 24.91 7.75 7.09
CA VAL A 325 23.48 7.53 6.83
C VAL A 325 23.12 6.08 7.14
N LYS A 326 22.30 5.89 8.17
CA LYS A 326 21.86 4.60 8.70
C LYS A 326 20.38 4.68 9.06
N VAL A 327 19.51 4.54 8.07
CA VAL A 327 18.05 4.66 8.27
C VAL A 327 17.60 3.69 9.37
N PRO A 328 16.75 4.13 10.31
CA PRO A 328 16.21 3.25 11.34
C PRO A 328 15.42 2.09 10.72
N SER A 329 15.63 0.88 11.25
CA SER A 329 14.81 -0.28 10.91
C SER A 329 13.38 -0.13 11.42
N ILE A 330 12.47 -0.92 10.85
CA ILE A 330 11.10 -1.05 11.33
C ILE A 330 11.11 -1.52 12.80
N SER A 331 10.27 -0.90 13.63
CA SER A 331 10.16 -1.16 15.07
C SER A 331 8.78 -1.66 15.49
N GLY A 332 7.82 -1.69 14.57
CA GLY A 332 6.46 -2.21 14.79
C GLY A 332 5.44 -1.61 13.83
N THR A 333 4.17 -1.93 14.05
CA THR A 333 3.03 -1.37 13.28
C THR A 333 2.56 -0.06 13.92
N VAL A 334 2.35 0.96 13.10
CA VAL A 334 1.71 2.22 13.50
C VAL A 334 0.55 2.46 12.53
N GLU A 335 -0.64 2.74 13.07
CA GLU A 335 -1.84 3.07 12.31
C GLU A 335 -2.38 4.43 12.78
N PHE A 336 -2.80 5.28 11.85
CA PHE A 336 -3.36 6.60 12.15
C PHE A 336 -4.83 6.69 11.73
N GLY A 337 -5.72 6.84 12.72
CA GLY A 337 -7.17 6.81 12.47
C GLY A 337 -7.74 8.01 11.71
N ASP A 338 -7.06 9.16 11.77
CA ASP A 338 -7.47 10.40 11.10
C ASP A 338 -7.06 10.49 9.63
N ILE A 339 -6.22 9.57 9.16
CA ILE A 339 -5.74 9.54 7.77
C ILE A 339 -5.90 8.16 7.11
N GLY A 340 -6.57 7.21 7.76
CA GLY A 340 -6.84 5.86 7.28
C GLY A 340 -8.33 5.59 7.03
N GLY A 341 -8.64 4.46 6.38
CA GLY A 341 -10.03 4.03 6.10
C GLY A 341 -10.80 5.05 5.25
N GLU A 342 -12.02 5.40 5.68
CA GLU A 342 -12.85 6.42 5.01
C GLU A 342 -12.19 7.81 5.00
N ASN A 343 -11.30 8.08 5.96
CA ASN A 343 -10.53 9.33 6.05
C ASN A 343 -9.19 9.25 5.31
N SER A 344 -8.99 8.24 4.45
CA SER A 344 -7.72 8.02 3.76
C SER A 344 -7.17 9.32 3.19
N HIS A 345 -5.95 9.66 3.60
CA HIS A 345 -5.17 10.77 3.07
C HIS A 345 -4.04 10.21 2.20
N GLU A 346 -3.67 10.92 1.13
CA GLU A 346 -2.54 10.55 0.25
C GLU A 346 -1.21 10.28 0.99
N CYS A 347 -0.99 10.85 2.17
CA CYS A 347 0.24 10.70 2.92
C CYS A 347 0.26 9.46 3.84
N LEU A 348 -0.82 8.66 3.87
CA LEU A 348 -0.97 7.53 4.80
C LEU A 348 0.22 6.57 4.78
N THR A 349 0.58 6.06 3.60
CA THR A 349 1.72 5.14 3.43
C THR A 349 3.00 5.76 3.96
N ALA A 350 3.28 7.01 3.56
CA ALA A 350 4.48 7.71 3.98
C ALA A 350 4.50 7.94 5.50
N ALA A 351 3.37 8.34 6.09
CA ALA A 351 3.24 8.58 7.51
C ALA A 351 3.48 7.30 8.33
N GLU A 352 2.81 6.20 7.99
CA GLU A 352 2.93 4.91 8.71
C GLU A 352 4.29 4.25 8.49
N ALA A 353 4.87 4.33 7.28
CA ALA A 353 6.20 3.80 6.97
C ALA A 353 7.32 4.56 7.71
N LEU A 354 7.18 5.87 7.87
CA LEU A 354 8.14 6.67 8.65
C LEU A 354 7.90 6.54 10.15
N ALA A 355 6.65 6.39 10.59
CA ALA A 355 6.32 6.22 12.00
C ALA A 355 6.72 4.85 12.55
N SER A 356 6.54 3.78 11.78
CA SER A 356 7.04 2.43 12.11
C SER A 356 8.57 2.39 12.29
N ARG A 357 9.30 3.33 11.72
CA ARG A 357 10.76 3.51 11.89
C ARG A 357 11.14 4.56 12.95
N GLY A 358 10.16 5.15 13.64
CA GLY A 358 10.38 6.21 14.63
C GLY A 358 10.91 7.52 14.05
N ILE A 359 10.82 7.72 12.73
CA ILE A 359 11.25 8.96 12.05
C ILE A 359 10.23 10.07 12.29
N LEU A 360 8.95 9.72 12.12
CA LEU A 360 7.79 10.52 12.50
C LEU A 360 7.08 9.87 13.68
N THR A 361 6.23 10.63 14.37
CA THR A 361 5.38 10.12 15.46
C THR A 361 3.98 10.70 15.33
N GLY A 362 2.97 10.03 15.87
CA GLY A 362 1.64 10.62 16.05
C GLY A 362 1.59 11.59 17.23
N TYR A 363 0.41 12.16 17.43
CA TYR A 363 0.03 12.81 18.68
C TYR A 363 -0.46 11.77 19.70
N GLU A 364 -0.54 12.15 20.98
CA GLU A 364 -0.95 11.25 22.07
C GLU A 364 -2.36 10.69 21.89
N ASP A 365 -3.22 11.38 21.13
CA ASP A 365 -4.58 10.93 20.80
C ASP A 365 -4.64 9.91 19.65
N GLY A 366 -3.48 9.51 19.09
CA GLY A 366 -3.38 8.59 17.97
C GLY A 366 -3.57 9.23 16.59
N SER A 367 -3.71 10.56 16.51
CA SER A 367 -3.81 11.27 15.22
C SER A 367 -2.44 11.57 14.60
N PHE A 368 -2.42 11.75 13.28
CA PHE A 368 -1.26 12.24 12.55
C PHE A 368 -1.32 13.74 12.26
N ARG A 369 -2.52 14.29 11.99
CA ARG A 369 -2.80 15.70 11.64
C ARG A 369 -1.99 16.18 10.43
N PRO A 370 -2.30 15.68 9.22
CA PRO A 370 -1.51 15.92 8.01
C PRO A 370 -1.46 17.41 7.62
N ASP A 371 -2.52 18.17 7.90
CA ASP A 371 -2.66 19.58 7.54
C ASP A 371 -2.01 20.56 8.53
N ASN A 372 -1.37 20.07 9.60
CA ASN A 372 -0.64 20.94 10.52
C ASN A 372 0.69 21.36 9.91
N SER A 373 1.09 22.62 10.10
CA SER A 373 2.43 23.08 9.75
C SER A 373 3.47 22.58 10.76
N LEU A 374 4.73 22.57 10.33
CA LEU A 374 5.88 22.18 11.16
C LEU A 374 6.75 23.38 11.52
N THR A 375 7.30 23.33 12.72
CA THR A 375 8.41 24.20 13.14
C THR A 375 9.72 23.77 12.48
N ARG A 376 10.67 24.70 12.38
CA ARG A 376 12.03 24.43 11.88
C ARG A 376 12.74 23.38 12.74
N ALA A 377 12.55 23.41 14.05
CA ALA A 377 13.07 22.41 14.97
C ALA A 377 12.53 21.00 14.70
N GLU A 378 11.21 20.86 14.49
CA GLU A 378 10.60 19.57 14.14
C GLU A 378 11.12 19.03 12.82
N PHE A 379 11.20 19.87 11.79
CA PHE A 379 11.73 19.47 10.50
C PHE A 379 13.19 18.99 10.58
N ALA A 380 14.04 19.70 11.36
CA ALA A 380 15.42 19.29 11.60
C ALA A 380 15.52 17.93 12.32
N ALA A 381 14.64 17.69 13.31
CA ALA A 381 14.59 16.39 13.99
C ALA A 381 14.17 15.26 13.04
N ILE A 382 13.16 15.50 12.20
CA ILE A 382 12.66 14.52 11.23
C ILE A 382 13.77 14.13 10.25
N ILE A 383 14.45 15.08 9.61
CA ILE A 383 15.49 14.77 8.62
C ILE A 383 16.71 14.07 9.23
N VAL A 384 17.09 14.43 10.45
CA VAL A 384 18.20 13.77 11.17
C VAL A 384 17.84 12.33 11.53
N ARG A 385 16.61 12.08 11.99
CA ARG A 385 16.12 10.72 12.27
C ARG A 385 15.95 9.91 11.00
N ALA A 386 15.44 10.51 9.93
CA ALA A 386 15.26 9.85 8.63
C ALA A 386 16.57 9.28 8.10
N LEU A 387 17.65 10.04 8.22
CA LEU A 387 18.99 9.62 7.84
C LEU A 387 19.71 8.78 8.91
N GLY A 388 19.11 8.61 10.10
CA GLY A 388 19.68 7.96 11.28
C GLY A 388 21.04 8.51 11.69
N LEU A 389 21.22 9.82 11.53
CA LEU A 389 22.46 10.51 11.85
C LEU A 389 22.60 10.58 13.37
N THR A 390 23.80 10.31 13.87
CA THR A 390 24.10 10.37 15.31
C THR A 390 23.79 11.76 15.89
N SER A 391 22.82 11.87 16.78
CA SER A 391 22.63 13.10 17.57
C SER A 391 23.68 13.16 18.69
N GLY A 392 24.18 14.35 19.00
CA GLY A 392 25.10 14.57 20.12
C GLY A 392 26.49 15.11 19.76
N GLY A 393 27.10 15.80 20.72
CA GLY A 393 28.56 16.03 20.79
C GLY A 393 29.09 17.45 20.56
N LYS A 394 28.27 18.48 20.32
CA LYS A 394 28.67 19.91 20.29
C LYS A 394 27.42 20.81 20.24
N SER A 395 27.51 22.03 20.78
CA SER A 395 26.49 23.07 20.58
C SER A 395 26.33 23.38 19.10
N SER A 396 25.10 23.64 18.64
CA SER A 396 24.81 24.14 17.30
C SER A 396 25.43 25.52 17.02
N GLY A 397 25.86 26.22 18.07
CA GLY A 397 26.44 27.56 18.01
C GLY A 397 25.41 28.69 18.02
N PHE A 398 24.12 28.38 17.86
CA PHE A 398 23.05 29.38 17.83
C PHE A 398 22.66 29.87 19.23
N VAL A 399 22.42 31.17 19.37
CA VAL A 399 22.13 31.83 20.67
C VAL A 399 20.71 31.61 21.15
N ASP A 400 19.79 31.22 20.27
CA ASP A 400 18.38 30.98 20.52
C ASP A 400 18.05 29.49 20.70
N ILE A 401 19.08 28.65 20.93
CA ILE A 401 18.92 27.23 21.22
C ILE A 401 19.47 26.94 22.61
N ALA A 402 18.56 26.63 23.54
CA ALA A 402 18.94 26.15 24.85
C ALA A 402 19.61 24.76 24.74
N SER A 403 20.61 24.49 25.57
CA SER A 403 21.36 23.22 25.53
C SER A 403 20.52 22.02 25.95
N ASP A 404 19.46 22.24 26.72
CA ASP A 404 18.52 21.24 27.24
C ASP A 404 17.21 21.17 26.43
N ALA A 405 17.06 21.98 25.36
CA ALA A 405 15.93 21.86 24.46
C ALA A 405 15.93 20.49 23.76
N TRP A 406 14.75 19.87 23.65
CA TRP A 406 14.60 18.53 23.07
C TRP A 406 15.15 18.42 21.63
N TYR A 407 15.13 19.53 20.88
CA TYR A 407 15.62 19.62 19.51
C TYR A 407 17.12 19.98 19.40
N SER A 408 17.78 20.32 20.51
CA SER A 408 19.12 20.91 20.51
C SER A 408 20.15 20.03 19.79
N GLU A 409 20.14 18.73 20.10
CA GLU A 409 21.06 17.78 19.48
C GLU A 409 20.77 17.51 18.00
N TYR A 410 19.50 17.56 17.60
CA TYR A 410 19.09 17.39 16.21
C TYR A 410 19.53 18.58 15.36
N VAL A 411 19.34 19.81 15.85
CA VAL A 411 19.83 21.01 15.17
C VAL A 411 21.36 20.98 15.07
N ALA A 412 22.07 20.59 16.14
CA ALA A 412 23.52 20.46 16.10
C ALA A 412 24.00 19.42 15.08
N ALA A 413 23.34 18.27 15.00
CA ALA A 413 23.63 17.24 14.00
C ALA A 413 23.37 17.75 12.58
N ALA A 414 22.22 18.39 12.35
CA ALA A 414 21.85 18.93 11.05
C ALA A 414 22.83 20.00 10.57
N VAL A 415 23.33 20.87 11.45
CA VAL A 415 24.42 21.82 11.12
C VAL A 415 25.72 21.08 10.78
N ARG A 416 26.11 20.10 11.60
CA ARG A 416 27.36 19.33 11.40
C ARG A 416 27.42 18.63 10.04
N TYR A 417 26.27 18.13 9.57
CA TYR A 417 26.14 17.48 8.27
C TYR A 417 25.76 18.44 7.13
N GLY A 418 25.67 19.75 7.39
CA GLY A 418 25.40 20.77 6.37
C GLY A 418 23.97 20.75 5.83
N LEU A 419 23.02 20.20 6.58
CA LEU A 419 21.61 20.12 6.18
C LEU A 419 20.90 21.47 6.33
N ILE A 420 21.20 22.20 7.41
CA ILE A 420 20.53 23.46 7.77
C ILE A 420 21.52 24.60 7.98
N GLU A 421 21.01 25.82 7.84
CA GLU A 421 21.72 27.07 8.13
C GLU A 421 20.86 27.98 9.03
N GLY A 422 21.52 28.91 9.72
CA GLY A 422 20.86 29.90 10.57
C GLY A 422 20.20 31.02 9.76
N VAL A 423 19.34 31.79 10.42
CA VAL A 423 18.60 32.92 9.83
C VAL A 423 19.35 34.26 9.96
N GLY A 424 20.64 34.21 10.32
CA GLY A 424 21.48 35.38 10.60
C GLY A 424 21.54 35.74 12.09
N SER A 425 22.42 36.68 12.44
CA SER A 425 22.65 37.12 13.83
C SER A 425 22.92 35.98 14.82
N ASN A 426 23.52 34.89 14.35
CA ASN A 426 23.76 33.67 15.11
C ASN A 426 22.49 33.03 15.70
N LYS A 427 21.35 33.13 15.00
CA LYS A 427 20.07 32.52 15.36
C LYS A 427 19.64 31.43 14.38
N TYR A 428 18.85 30.48 14.86
CA TYR A 428 18.23 29.44 14.04
C TYR A 428 16.73 29.63 13.81
N ASP A 429 16.04 30.28 14.75
CA ASP A 429 14.58 30.39 14.85
C ASP A 429 13.89 29.01 14.93
N PRO A 430 14.06 28.25 16.05
CA PRO A 430 13.56 26.89 16.16
C PRO A 430 12.03 26.78 16.14
N ASP A 431 11.33 27.75 16.72
CA ASP A 431 9.86 27.76 16.84
C ASP A 431 9.16 28.38 15.61
N GLY A 432 9.92 29.04 14.72
CA GLY A 432 9.42 29.54 13.45
C GLY A 432 8.98 28.40 12.53
N THR A 433 7.98 28.65 11.69
CA THR A 433 7.52 27.70 10.68
C THR A 433 8.48 27.63 9.50
N ILE A 434 8.59 26.47 8.86
CA ILE A 434 9.43 26.28 7.66
C ILE A 434 8.58 26.36 6.38
N THR A 435 9.07 27.10 5.38
CA THR A 435 8.42 27.20 4.06
C THR A 435 8.74 25.98 3.20
N ARG A 436 7.91 25.71 2.21
CA ARG A 436 8.12 24.61 1.24
C ARG A 436 9.44 24.73 0.49
N GLU A 437 9.86 25.93 0.09
CA GLU A 437 11.16 26.11 -0.58
C GLU A 437 12.35 25.87 0.36
N ALA A 438 12.23 26.22 1.64
CA ALA A 438 13.26 25.93 2.63
C ALA A 438 13.34 24.43 2.94
N ALA A 439 12.20 23.74 3.07
CA ALA A 439 12.12 22.30 3.23
C ALA A 439 12.77 21.57 2.05
N ALA A 440 12.48 21.97 0.81
CA ALA A 440 13.08 21.40 -0.41
C ALA A 440 14.61 21.52 -0.42
N VAL A 441 15.16 22.66 0.03
CA VAL A 441 16.61 22.82 0.15
C VAL A 441 17.23 21.85 1.16
N VAL A 442 16.60 21.68 2.33
CA VAL A 442 17.09 20.73 3.33
C VAL A 442 17.00 19.29 2.82
N VAL A 443 15.92 18.93 2.12
CA VAL A 443 15.74 17.60 1.53
C VAL A 443 16.72 17.34 0.39
N ALA A 444 17.00 18.31 -0.47
CA ALA A 444 18.04 18.16 -1.49
C ALA A 444 19.43 17.96 -0.86
N ARG A 445 19.75 18.68 0.22
CA ARG A 445 21.02 18.47 0.96
C ARG A 445 21.08 17.07 1.59
N ALA A 446 19.97 16.58 2.12
CA ALA A 446 19.86 15.20 2.61
C ALA A 446 20.02 14.17 1.48
N ALA A 447 19.41 14.41 0.32
CA ALA A 447 19.55 13.57 -0.87
C ALA A 447 21.01 13.43 -1.32
N LYS A 448 21.78 14.52 -1.26
CA LYS A 448 23.22 14.47 -1.52
C LYS A 448 23.96 13.53 -0.56
N LEU A 449 23.58 13.49 0.72
CA LEU A 449 24.15 12.51 1.67
C LEU A 449 23.70 11.09 1.36
N CYS A 450 22.51 10.91 0.78
CA CYS A 450 22.01 9.62 0.32
C CYS A 450 22.66 9.13 -0.99
N GLY A 451 23.47 9.96 -1.66
CA GLY A 451 24.20 9.60 -2.89
C GLY A 451 23.58 10.12 -4.19
N PHE A 452 22.53 10.94 -4.13
CA PHE A 452 21.97 11.59 -5.32
C PHE A 452 22.92 12.64 -5.90
N ASP A 453 22.87 12.80 -7.23
CA ASP A 453 23.36 14.02 -7.89
C ASP A 453 22.27 15.08 -7.82
N THR A 454 22.50 16.09 -6.99
CA THR A 454 21.53 17.16 -6.73
C THR A 454 21.80 18.41 -7.55
N THR A 455 22.77 18.37 -8.46
CA THR A 455 23.18 19.55 -9.23
C THR A 455 22.31 19.71 -10.48
N ARG A 456 21.92 20.96 -10.79
CA ARG A 456 21.15 21.28 -12.00
C ARG A 456 21.66 22.56 -12.63
N ASP A 457 21.91 22.51 -13.93
CA ASP A 457 22.26 23.72 -14.68
C ASP A 457 21.04 24.64 -14.88
N SER A 458 21.27 25.86 -15.35
CA SER A 458 20.21 26.85 -15.54
C SER A 458 19.13 26.44 -16.56
N SER A 459 19.45 25.55 -17.51
CA SER A 459 18.48 25.04 -18.47
C SER A 459 17.60 23.97 -17.83
N ALA A 460 18.20 23.03 -17.10
CA ALA A 460 17.48 22.00 -16.36
C ALA A 460 16.52 22.62 -15.33
N ILE A 461 17.01 23.58 -14.52
CA ILE A 461 16.16 24.30 -13.55
C ILE A 461 14.94 24.93 -14.22
N ARG A 462 15.14 25.58 -15.39
CA ARG A 462 14.04 26.20 -16.12
C ARG A 462 13.05 25.14 -16.61
N ASN A 463 13.53 24.05 -17.19
CA ASN A 463 12.68 23.01 -17.75
C ASN A 463 11.80 22.39 -16.66
N SER A 464 12.38 22.02 -15.52
CA SER A 464 11.65 21.43 -14.39
C SER A 464 10.64 22.38 -13.76
N LEU A 465 10.97 23.68 -13.64
CA LEU A 465 10.12 24.62 -12.89
C LEU A 465 9.14 25.42 -13.76
N SER A 466 9.37 25.51 -15.08
CA SER A 466 8.50 26.27 -15.99
C SER A 466 7.04 25.82 -16.07
N PRO A 467 6.67 24.54 -15.80
CA PRO A 467 5.27 24.13 -15.72
C PRO A 467 4.49 24.82 -14.59
N PHE A 468 5.15 25.21 -13.50
CA PHE A 468 4.48 25.77 -12.32
C PHE A 468 4.40 27.29 -12.41
N ALA A 469 3.23 27.87 -12.64
CA ALA A 469 3.10 29.31 -12.85
C ALA A 469 3.67 30.17 -11.70
N ASP A 470 3.70 29.65 -10.47
CA ASP A 470 4.17 30.34 -9.28
C ASP A 470 5.67 30.17 -8.99
N TYR A 471 6.43 29.40 -9.78
CA TYR A 471 7.87 29.18 -9.54
C TYR A 471 8.68 30.48 -9.50
N ILE A 472 8.24 31.53 -10.21
CA ILE A 472 8.90 32.84 -10.21
C ILE A 472 8.90 33.53 -8.84
N LYS A 473 7.99 33.13 -7.93
CA LYS A 473 7.94 33.61 -6.55
C LYS A 473 9.00 32.96 -5.66
N SER A 474 9.59 31.84 -6.11
CA SER A 474 10.65 31.18 -5.37
C SER A 474 11.91 32.04 -5.30
N SER A 475 12.59 31.93 -4.16
CA SER A 475 13.88 32.52 -3.96
C SER A 475 14.93 31.91 -4.89
N SER A 476 15.85 32.72 -5.41
CA SER A 476 16.89 32.24 -6.35
C SER A 476 17.76 31.13 -5.75
N TRP A 477 18.01 31.16 -4.44
CA TRP A 477 18.80 30.16 -3.72
C TRP A 477 18.08 28.81 -3.58
N ALA A 478 16.76 28.75 -3.75
CA ALA A 478 15.98 27.52 -3.61
C ALA A 478 15.69 26.81 -4.94
N ARG A 479 15.83 27.51 -6.08
CA ARG A 479 15.39 27.01 -7.40
C ARG A 479 16.05 25.72 -7.84
N GLU A 480 17.35 25.57 -7.59
CA GLU A 480 18.06 24.33 -7.92
C GLU A 480 17.51 23.15 -7.12
N SER A 481 17.28 23.32 -5.81
CA SER A 481 16.72 22.29 -4.95
C SER A 481 15.25 21.98 -5.23
N LEU A 482 14.45 22.99 -5.59
CA LEU A 482 13.07 22.78 -6.03
C LEU A 482 13.04 21.95 -7.32
N ALA A 483 13.88 22.30 -8.31
CA ALA A 483 14.01 21.52 -9.55
C ALA A 483 14.48 20.09 -9.25
N PHE A 484 15.44 19.93 -8.34
CA PHE A 484 15.83 18.62 -7.82
C PHE A 484 14.66 17.81 -7.31
N CYS A 485 13.90 18.38 -6.37
CA CYS A 485 12.81 17.66 -5.75
C CYS A 485 11.68 17.32 -6.73
N CYS A 486 11.39 18.16 -7.73
CA CYS A 486 10.39 17.85 -8.76
C CYS A 486 10.85 16.70 -9.68
N ASP A 487 12.09 16.75 -10.16
CA ASP A 487 12.62 15.74 -11.10
C ASP A 487 12.72 14.35 -10.45
N GLU A 488 12.96 14.29 -9.13
CA GLU A 488 13.05 13.03 -8.38
C GLU A 488 11.72 12.62 -7.73
N GLY A 489 10.60 13.31 -8.00
CA GLY A 489 9.29 12.99 -7.43
C GLY A 489 9.17 13.22 -5.91
N ILE A 490 10.11 13.94 -5.29
CA ILE A 490 10.04 14.36 -3.88
C ILE A 490 8.98 15.45 -3.71
N LEU A 491 8.84 16.32 -4.70
CA LEU A 491 7.70 17.22 -4.86
C LEU A 491 6.91 16.75 -6.08
N ASP A 492 5.59 16.74 -5.96
CA ASP A 492 4.69 16.34 -7.04
C ASP A 492 4.91 17.24 -8.29
N ALA A 493 5.37 16.61 -9.36
CA ALA A 493 5.64 17.25 -10.64
C ALA A 493 4.35 17.65 -11.40
N ASN A 494 3.22 17.01 -11.06
CA ASN A 494 1.92 17.22 -11.67
C ASN A 494 1.06 18.24 -10.90
N ALA A 495 1.56 18.71 -9.75
CA ALA A 495 0.87 19.73 -8.96
C ALA A 495 0.70 21.02 -9.78
N LEU A 496 -0.45 21.67 -9.62
CA LEU A 496 -0.74 22.93 -10.32
C LEU A 496 0.24 24.06 -9.91
N ASN A 497 0.71 24.07 -8.66
CA ASN A 497 1.57 25.11 -8.10
C ASN A 497 2.59 24.51 -7.12
N LEU A 498 3.79 25.08 -7.07
CA LEU A 498 4.85 24.68 -6.12
C LEU A 498 4.57 25.16 -4.69
N ARG A 499 3.90 26.31 -4.57
CA ARG A 499 3.63 27.00 -3.30
C ARG A 499 4.90 27.29 -2.49
N PRO A 500 5.95 27.91 -3.08
CA PRO A 500 7.29 27.96 -2.47
C PRO A 500 7.34 28.70 -1.13
N LEU A 501 6.47 29.71 -0.94
CA LEU A 501 6.44 30.56 0.25
C LEU A 501 5.42 30.08 1.31
N ASP A 502 4.60 29.09 1.00
CA ASP A 502 3.65 28.52 1.96
C ASP A 502 4.42 27.70 3.00
N GLN A 503 3.83 27.56 4.19
CA GLN A 503 4.36 26.66 5.22
C GLN A 503 4.22 25.22 4.74
N VAL A 504 5.27 24.41 4.92
CA VAL A 504 5.17 22.97 4.62
C VAL A 504 4.29 22.31 5.67
N LEU A 505 3.42 21.42 5.21
CA LEU A 505 2.54 20.64 6.07
C LEU A 505 3.20 19.33 6.49
N ARG A 506 2.66 18.73 7.55
CA ARG A 506 3.18 17.47 8.11
C ARG A 506 3.00 16.30 7.15
N GLY A 507 1.86 16.20 6.47
CA GLY A 507 1.60 15.21 5.43
C GLY A 507 2.55 15.36 4.25
N GLU A 508 2.75 16.59 3.78
CA GLU A 508 3.72 16.91 2.72
C GLU A 508 5.14 16.51 3.12
N THR A 509 5.53 16.79 4.36
CA THR A 509 6.84 16.39 4.88
C THR A 509 7.00 14.88 4.93
N ALA A 510 5.97 14.13 5.36
CA ALA A 510 6.02 12.67 5.32
C ALA A 510 6.27 12.16 3.89
N MET A 511 5.52 12.67 2.91
CA MET A 511 5.68 12.27 1.51
C MET A 511 7.07 12.62 0.98
N MET A 512 7.58 13.83 1.24
CA MET A 512 8.93 14.24 0.81
C MET A 512 10.02 13.34 1.37
N ILE A 513 9.94 12.98 2.66
CA ILE A 513 10.94 12.13 3.31
C ILE A 513 10.82 10.68 2.84
N TYR A 514 9.60 10.18 2.67
CA TYR A 514 9.36 8.84 2.13
C TYR A 514 9.90 8.70 0.71
N ALA A 515 9.61 9.67 -0.17
CA ALA A 515 10.12 9.71 -1.54
C ALA A 515 11.66 9.77 -1.56
N LEU A 516 12.26 10.62 -0.72
CA LEU A 516 13.73 10.70 -0.56
C LEU A 516 14.33 9.34 -0.21
N LEU A 517 13.82 8.67 0.83
CA LEU A 517 14.38 7.41 1.31
C LEU A 517 14.16 6.27 0.30
N SER A 518 12.99 6.25 -0.36
CA SER A 518 12.66 5.26 -1.38
C SER A 518 13.54 5.41 -2.62
N GLY A 519 13.67 6.63 -3.16
CA GLY A 519 14.56 6.90 -4.29
C GLY A 519 16.05 6.65 -3.94
N ALA A 520 16.42 6.84 -2.68
CA ALA A 520 17.74 6.49 -2.18
C ALA A 520 17.97 4.97 -2.03
N LYS A 521 16.94 4.13 -2.22
CA LYS A 521 16.93 2.68 -1.94
C LYS A 521 17.30 2.37 -0.49
N LEU A 522 16.77 3.16 0.44
CA LEU A 522 17.03 3.04 1.87
C LEU A 522 15.84 2.50 2.67
N ILE A 523 14.66 2.48 2.06
CA ILE A 523 13.43 1.84 2.57
C ILE A 523 12.70 1.16 1.42
#